data_AF-A0A6P4YDJ6-F1
#
_entry.id   AF-A0A6P4YDJ6-F1
#
_cell.length_a   1.000
_cell.length_b   1.000
_cell.length_c   1.000
_cell.angle_alpha   90.00
_cell.angle_beta   90.00
_cell.angle_gamma   90.00
#
_symmetry.space_group_name_H-M   'P 1'
#
loop_
_entity.id
_entity.type
_entity.pdbx_description
1 polymer ?
#
loop_
_entity_poly.entity_id
_entity_poly.type
_entity_poly.pdbx_seq_one_letter_code
_entity_poly.pdbx_strand_id
1 'polypeptide(L)'
;MQQRHLAAERSEASNYCFEKAVTPCHPDVCQHGGVCKSCFSESPMCDCPPGYTGVFCETDINECASNPCQNGGTCIDRVNSYVCACRIGFDGNLCENDIDYCDPNPCPASWTCVDQVVGFHCEVPHGAKAASTFCMASPCGPGWTCEDTGLRTGYNCIPVS
;
A
#
# COMPACT_ATOMS: atom_id res chain seq x y z
N MET A 1 59.31 15.68 -57.15
CA MET A 1 58.81 15.32 -55.81
C MET A 1 57.68 16.31 -55.47
N GLN A 2 56.48 15.99 -55.02
CA GLN A 2 55.61 14.82 -54.92
C GLN A 2 54.24 15.40 -54.48
N GLN A 3 53.12 14.87 -54.99
CA GLN A 3 51.74 15.30 -54.65
C GLN A 3 51.32 14.92 -53.22
N ARG A 4 50.27 15.59 -52.68
CA ARG A 4 49.06 15.07 -51.93
C ARG A 4 48.54 16.12 -50.91
N HIS A 5 47.32 16.66 -51.04
CA HIS A 5 46.01 16.20 -50.51
C HIS A 5 45.89 16.11 -48.97
N LEU A 6 45.12 17.00 -48.32
CA LEU A 6 43.87 16.75 -47.56
C LEU A 6 43.47 17.92 -46.64
N ALA A 7 42.15 18.15 -46.55
CA ALA A 7 41.46 19.15 -45.73
C ALA A 7 41.43 18.80 -44.23
N ALA A 8 41.29 19.82 -43.39
CA ALA A 8 40.56 19.75 -42.12
C ALA A 8 40.19 21.16 -41.64
N GLU A 9 39.04 21.65 -42.07
CA GLU A 9 38.19 22.48 -41.20
C GLU A 9 37.92 21.65 -39.95
N ARG A 10 38.23 22.15 -38.75
CA ARG A 10 37.61 21.66 -37.51
C ARG A 10 37.83 22.59 -36.32
N SER A 11 36.67 23.02 -35.81
CA SER A 11 36.30 23.29 -34.43
C SER A 11 36.77 24.59 -33.78
N GLU A 12 36.05 25.67 -34.09
CA GLU A 12 35.56 26.60 -33.06
C GLU A 12 34.59 25.87 -32.12
N ALA A 13 35.10 24.98 -31.27
CA ALA A 13 34.31 24.32 -30.24
C ALA A 13 34.95 24.54 -28.86
N SER A 14 34.09 24.95 -27.93
CA SER A 14 34.29 24.92 -26.48
C SER A 14 35.16 25.99 -25.84
N ASN A 15 34.70 27.23 -25.85
CA ASN A 15 34.94 28.13 -24.72
C ASN A 15 33.67 28.95 -24.42
N TYR A 16 32.69 28.30 -23.80
CA TYR A 16 31.48 28.91 -23.24
C TYR A 16 31.44 28.74 -21.71
N CYS A 17 32.55 29.03 -21.02
CA CYS A 17 32.60 29.01 -19.55
C CYS A 17 33.60 30.02 -18.97
N PHE A 18 33.88 31.16 -19.63
CA PHE A 18 34.81 32.12 -19.01
C PHE A 18 34.46 33.61 -19.00
N GLU A 19 33.53 34.18 -19.78
CA GLU A 19 33.43 35.67 -19.73
C GLU A 19 32.06 36.34 -19.67
N LYS A 20 30.92 35.64 -19.60
CA LYS A 20 29.65 36.32 -19.26
C LYS A 20 28.78 35.51 -18.28
N ALA A 21 28.78 36.01 -17.05
CA ALA A 21 27.90 35.74 -15.91
C ALA A 21 26.60 34.95 -16.17
N VAL A 22 26.71 33.63 -16.29
CA VAL A 22 25.72 32.67 -15.79
C VAL A 22 26.50 31.69 -14.93
N THR A 23 26.19 31.64 -13.64
CA THR A 23 26.98 30.91 -12.64
C THR A 23 26.98 29.41 -12.96
N PRO A 24 28.13 28.78 -13.26
CA PRO A 24 28.16 27.45 -13.88
C PRO A 24 27.55 26.34 -12.99
N CYS A 25 27.64 26.48 -11.69
CA CYS A 25 26.90 25.72 -10.69
C CYS A 25 26.77 26.62 -9.47
N HIS A 26 25.71 27.43 -9.37
CA HIS A 26 25.41 28.07 -8.09
C HIS A 26 24.83 27.00 -7.14
N PRO A 27 25.16 27.01 -5.83
CA PRO A 27 24.67 26.03 -4.86
C PRO A 27 23.14 25.86 -4.89
N ASP A 28 22.42 26.93 -5.24
CA ASP A 28 20.95 26.96 -5.19
C ASP A 28 20.27 26.52 -6.51
N VAL A 29 21.03 26.15 -7.54
CA VAL A 29 20.45 25.74 -8.83
C VAL A 29 19.84 24.34 -8.75
N CYS A 30 20.47 23.42 -7.99
CA CYS A 30 19.93 22.09 -7.76
C CYS A 30 19.11 22.08 -6.48
N GLN A 31 17.82 21.79 -6.59
CA GLN A 31 16.90 21.74 -5.47
C GLN A 31 17.10 20.47 -4.64
N HIS A 32 16.51 20.45 -3.43
CA HIS A 32 16.46 19.28 -2.54
C HIS A 32 17.83 18.65 -2.21
N GLY A 33 18.91 19.43 -2.28
CA GLY A 33 20.27 18.96 -2.00
C GLY A 33 20.96 18.25 -3.17
N GLY A 34 20.45 18.40 -4.39
CA GLY A 34 21.09 17.88 -5.60
C GLY A 34 22.49 18.46 -5.83
N VAL A 35 23.36 17.69 -6.47
CA VAL A 35 24.75 18.07 -6.75
C VAL A 35 24.90 18.44 -8.21
N CYS A 36 25.33 19.67 -8.50
CA CYS A 36 25.57 20.11 -9.87
C CYS A 36 26.81 19.41 -10.46
N LYS A 37 26.64 18.67 -11.57
CA LYS A 37 27.71 17.84 -12.16
C LYS A 37 28.34 18.39 -13.44
N SER A 38 27.62 19.15 -14.28
CA SER A 38 28.22 19.69 -15.51
C SER A 38 27.54 20.95 -16.04
N CYS A 39 28.36 21.86 -16.56
CA CYS A 39 27.97 23.14 -17.18
C CYS A 39 28.24 23.16 -18.71
N PHE A 40 28.72 22.04 -19.27
CA PHE A 40 29.23 21.94 -20.65
C PHE A 40 28.25 21.33 -21.66
N SER A 41 27.07 20.90 -21.21
CA SER A 41 25.96 20.53 -22.08
C SER A 41 24.96 21.68 -22.12
N GLU A 42 24.20 21.83 -23.19
CA GLU A 42 23.11 22.81 -23.36
C GLU A 42 21.97 22.71 -22.30
N SER A 43 22.18 21.92 -21.25
CA SER A 43 21.34 21.76 -20.06
C SER A 43 22.24 21.56 -18.82
N PRO A 44 22.03 22.30 -17.71
CA PRO A 44 22.69 22.02 -16.44
C PRO A 44 22.25 20.65 -15.93
N MET A 45 23.20 19.77 -15.61
CA MET A 45 22.87 18.43 -15.13
C MET A 45 23.07 18.35 -13.61
N CYS A 46 21.96 18.37 -12.88
CA CYS A 46 21.96 18.06 -11.46
C CYS A 46 21.91 16.53 -11.25
N ASP A 47 22.73 16.04 -10.33
CA ASP A 47 22.62 14.70 -9.79
C ASP A 47 21.63 14.72 -8.64
N CYS A 48 20.45 14.16 -8.87
CA CYS A 48 19.36 14.25 -7.93
C CYS A 48 19.51 13.23 -6.80
N PRO A 49 19.16 13.63 -5.56
CA PRO A 49 19.02 12.65 -4.50
C PRO A 49 17.87 11.68 -4.83
N PRO A 50 17.89 10.47 -4.23
CA PRO A 50 16.78 9.53 -4.38
C PRO A 50 15.43 10.20 -4.05
N GLY A 51 14.40 9.88 -4.83
CA GLY A 51 13.07 10.50 -4.71
C GLY A 51 12.87 11.76 -5.56
N TYR A 52 13.91 12.32 -6.20
CA TYR A 52 13.76 13.51 -7.04
C TYR A 52 14.18 13.29 -8.49
N THR A 53 13.59 14.07 -9.39
CA THR A 53 13.87 14.09 -10.82
C THR A 53 13.73 15.51 -11.39
N GLY A 54 14.01 15.66 -12.68
CA GLY A 54 14.06 16.94 -13.37
C GLY A 54 15.48 17.45 -13.56
N VAL A 55 15.62 18.51 -14.37
CA VAL A 55 16.92 19.10 -14.73
C VAL A 55 17.60 19.72 -13.50
N PHE A 56 16.78 20.23 -12.58
CA PHE A 56 17.18 20.92 -11.36
C PHE A 56 16.76 20.18 -10.09
N CYS A 57 16.38 18.89 -10.19
CA CYS A 57 15.81 18.11 -9.08
C CYS A 57 14.57 18.74 -8.45
N GLU A 58 13.81 19.48 -9.27
CA GLU A 58 12.64 20.24 -8.89
C GLU A 58 11.37 19.40 -8.72
N THR A 59 11.37 18.17 -9.27
CA THR A 59 10.21 17.29 -9.29
C THR A 59 10.40 16.18 -8.27
N ASP A 60 9.50 16.10 -7.29
CA ASP A 60 9.36 14.93 -6.44
C ASP A 60 8.80 13.77 -7.28
N ILE A 61 9.43 12.60 -7.19
CA ILE A 61 8.94 11.40 -7.85
C ILE A 61 7.68 10.97 -7.12
N ASN A 62 6.59 10.72 -7.85
CA ASN A 62 5.37 10.22 -7.24
C ASN A 62 5.46 8.69 -7.12
N GLU A 63 5.89 8.17 -5.97
CA GLU A 63 5.94 6.72 -5.73
C GLU A 63 4.55 6.08 -5.72
N CYS A 64 3.50 6.87 -5.46
CA CYS A 64 2.12 6.42 -5.54
C CYS A 64 1.59 6.22 -6.97
N ALA A 65 2.32 6.62 -8.02
CA ALA A 65 1.85 6.54 -9.41
C ALA A 65 1.50 5.12 -9.87
N SER A 66 2.10 4.10 -9.25
CA SER A 66 1.83 2.69 -9.54
C SER A 66 0.62 2.12 -8.78
N ASN A 67 0.00 2.89 -7.89
CA ASN A 67 -1.04 2.47 -6.95
C ASN A 67 -0.63 1.22 -6.14
N PRO A 68 0.43 1.31 -5.31
CA PRO A 68 0.98 0.15 -4.60
C PRO A 68 0.09 -0.38 -3.47
N CYS A 69 -0.82 0.44 -2.93
CA CYS A 69 -1.68 0.05 -1.81
C CYS A 69 -2.85 -0.84 -2.25
N GLN A 70 -3.00 -1.97 -1.58
CA GLN A 70 -4.05 -2.97 -1.79
C GLN A 70 -5.30 -2.67 -0.97
N ASN A 71 -6.36 -3.46 -1.19
CA ASN A 71 -7.61 -3.44 -0.41
C ASN A 71 -8.26 -2.04 -0.26
N GLY A 72 -8.08 -1.20 -1.27
CA GLY A 72 -8.62 0.16 -1.28
C GLY A 72 -7.93 1.14 -0.31
N GLY A 73 -6.72 0.81 0.16
CA GLY A 73 -5.87 1.70 0.93
C GLY A 73 -5.52 2.98 0.17
N THR A 74 -5.30 4.07 0.91
CA THR A 74 -4.91 5.36 0.32
C THR A 74 -3.40 5.48 0.31
N CYS A 75 -2.81 5.65 -0.88
CA CYS A 75 -1.37 5.89 -1.00
C CYS A 75 -1.03 7.33 -0.64
N ILE A 76 -0.04 7.50 0.24
CA ILE A 76 0.50 8.79 0.64
C ILE A 76 1.94 8.86 0.16
N ASP A 77 2.17 9.76 -0.79
CA ASP A 77 3.46 10.03 -1.39
C ASP A 77 4.45 10.61 -0.37
N ARG A 78 5.72 10.18 -0.43
CA ARG A 78 6.80 10.62 0.45
C ARG A 78 8.08 10.66 -0.37
N VAL A 79 9.03 11.52 0.01
CA VAL A 79 10.33 11.54 -0.68
C VAL A 79 10.98 10.15 -0.66
N ASN A 80 11.21 9.59 -1.85
CA ASN A 80 11.85 8.29 -2.08
C ASN A 80 11.12 7.11 -1.40
N SER A 81 9.84 7.25 -1.08
CA SER A 81 9.07 6.23 -0.36
C SER A 81 7.57 6.49 -0.47
N TYR A 82 6.76 5.60 0.09
CA TYR A 82 5.33 5.86 0.23
C TYR A 82 4.83 5.18 1.49
N VAL A 83 3.66 5.62 1.96
CA VAL A 83 2.96 5.00 3.07
C VAL A 83 1.53 4.71 2.64
N CYS A 84 1.07 3.49 2.87
CA CYS A 84 -0.32 3.12 2.67
C CYS A 84 -1.14 3.37 3.94
N ALA A 85 -2.14 4.23 3.86
CA ALA A 85 -3.17 4.36 4.89
C ALA A 85 -4.26 3.33 4.64
N CYS A 86 -4.24 2.25 5.43
CA CYS A 86 -5.17 1.13 5.26
C CYS A 86 -6.60 1.48 5.69
N ARG A 87 -7.56 0.86 4.99
CA ARG A 87 -8.96 0.89 5.44
C ARG A 87 -9.10 0.04 6.70
N ILE A 88 -10.14 0.33 7.46
CA ILE A 88 -10.54 -0.51 8.61
C ILE A 88 -10.70 -1.95 8.11
N GLY A 89 -10.12 -2.90 8.84
CA GLY A 89 -10.10 -4.32 8.47
C GLY A 89 -8.79 -4.82 7.88
N PHE A 90 -7.90 -3.93 7.41
CA PHE A 90 -6.67 -4.34 6.75
C PHE A 90 -5.41 -3.80 7.43
N ASP A 91 -4.32 -4.57 7.37
CA ASP A 91 -3.00 -4.16 7.82
C ASP A 91 -1.88 -4.57 6.83
N GLY A 92 -0.63 -4.29 7.22
CA GLY A 92 0.55 -4.50 6.38
C GLY A 92 1.03 -3.21 5.73
N ASN A 93 2.24 -3.25 5.15
CA ASN A 93 2.84 -2.06 4.54
C ASN A 93 2.10 -1.63 3.26
N LEU A 94 1.46 -2.58 2.59
CA LEU A 94 0.66 -2.38 1.39
C LEU A 94 -0.82 -2.60 1.66
N CYS A 95 -1.26 -2.71 2.91
CA CYS A 95 -2.62 -3.08 3.28
C CYS A 95 -3.05 -4.44 2.70
N GLU A 96 -2.11 -5.36 2.57
CA GLU A 96 -2.26 -6.65 1.91
C GLU A 96 -2.91 -7.72 2.80
N ASN A 97 -2.89 -7.53 4.11
CA ASN A 97 -3.43 -8.51 5.06
C ASN A 97 -4.83 -8.09 5.51
N ASP A 98 -5.75 -9.05 5.53
CA ASP A 98 -7.00 -8.93 6.28
C ASP A 98 -6.70 -9.19 7.77
N ILE A 99 -7.24 -8.37 8.66
CA ILE A 99 -7.02 -8.50 10.10
C ILE A 99 -7.87 -9.66 10.59
N ASP A 100 -7.23 -10.73 11.06
CA ASP A 100 -7.94 -11.85 11.69
C ASP A 100 -8.44 -11.45 13.08
N TYR A 101 -9.72 -11.11 13.17
CA TYR A 101 -10.35 -10.76 14.44
C TYR A 101 -10.64 -11.98 15.33
N CYS A 102 -10.38 -13.19 14.85
CA CYS A 102 -10.44 -14.43 15.58
C CYS A 102 -9.11 -14.83 16.24
N ASP A 103 -8.05 -14.01 16.16
CA ASP A 103 -6.78 -14.26 16.85
C ASP A 103 -6.39 -13.13 17.83
N PRO A 104 -6.36 -13.39 19.16
CA PRO A 104 -6.77 -14.63 19.81
C PRO A 104 -8.29 -14.81 19.80
N ASN A 105 -8.75 -16.08 19.80
CA ASN A 105 -10.18 -16.39 19.68
C ASN A 105 -11.00 -15.65 20.75
N PRO A 106 -11.85 -14.68 20.35
CA PRO A 106 -12.64 -13.86 21.27
C PRO A 106 -13.93 -14.55 21.70
N CYS A 107 -14.29 -15.66 21.08
CA CYS A 107 -15.55 -16.37 21.33
C CYS A 107 -15.47 -17.27 22.57
N PRO A 108 -16.61 -17.55 23.22
CA PRO A 108 -16.67 -18.51 24.32
C PRO A 108 -16.18 -19.90 23.90
N ALA A 109 -15.72 -20.68 24.89
CA ALA A 109 -15.36 -22.08 24.66
C ALA A 109 -16.51 -22.82 23.95
N SER A 110 -16.16 -23.64 22.95
CA SER A 110 -17.06 -24.39 22.07
C SER A 110 -17.79 -23.59 20.98
N TRP A 111 -17.61 -22.27 20.88
CA TRP A 111 -18.17 -21.48 19.77
C TRP A 111 -17.15 -21.33 18.64
N THR A 112 -17.64 -21.32 17.41
CA THR A 112 -16.82 -21.10 16.22
C THR A 112 -16.71 -19.61 15.96
N CYS A 113 -15.50 -19.07 15.98
CA CYS A 113 -15.28 -17.70 15.53
C CYS A 113 -15.28 -17.67 14.00
N VAL A 114 -16.00 -16.70 13.43
CA VAL A 114 -16.00 -16.43 12.00
C VAL A 114 -15.47 -15.03 11.81
N ASP A 115 -14.33 -14.96 11.14
CA ASP A 115 -13.68 -13.71 10.77
C ASP A 115 -14.51 -12.96 9.72
N GLN A 116 -14.51 -11.64 9.81
CA GLN A 116 -15.20 -10.74 8.90
C GLN A 116 -14.26 -9.61 8.49
N VAL A 117 -14.51 -9.02 7.32
CA VAL A 117 -13.74 -7.86 6.81
C VAL A 117 -13.63 -6.73 7.84
N VAL A 118 -14.63 -6.58 8.72
CA VAL A 118 -14.53 -5.70 9.89
C VAL A 118 -15.14 -6.40 11.10
N GLY A 119 -14.29 -6.90 11.99
CA GLY A 119 -14.68 -7.56 13.23
C GLY A 119 -14.86 -9.07 13.08
N PHE A 120 -15.64 -9.67 13.98
CA PHE A 120 -15.93 -11.10 13.98
C PHE A 120 -17.36 -11.33 14.44
N HIS A 121 -17.90 -12.51 14.16
CA HIS A 121 -19.07 -13.02 14.89
C HIS A 121 -18.82 -14.44 15.39
N CYS A 122 -19.48 -14.78 16.50
CA CYS A 122 -19.40 -16.12 17.06
C CYS A 122 -20.60 -16.93 16.59
N GLU A 123 -20.33 -17.99 15.87
CA GLU A 123 -21.32 -18.99 15.52
C GLU A 123 -21.38 -20.05 16.60
N VAL A 124 -22.61 -20.30 17.04
CA VAL A 124 -22.91 -21.41 17.93
C VAL A 124 -22.65 -22.74 17.21
N PRO A 125 -22.24 -23.81 17.93
CA PRO A 125 -22.11 -25.13 17.35
C PRO A 125 -23.39 -25.51 16.59
N HIS A 126 -23.25 -26.18 15.45
CA HIS A 126 -24.39 -26.72 14.69
C HIS A 126 -25.39 -27.42 15.63
N GLY A 127 -26.58 -26.83 15.76
CA GLY A 127 -27.63 -27.32 16.67
C GLY A 127 -28.00 -26.36 17.80
N ALA A 128 -27.21 -25.35 18.13
CA ALA A 128 -27.67 -24.25 18.99
C ALA A 128 -28.14 -23.07 18.12
N LYS A 129 -29.16 -22.30 18.54
CA LYS A 129 -29.44 -20.95 18.02
C LYS A 129 -29.60 -19.98 19.18
N ALA A 130 -29.33 -18.71 18.91
CA ALA A 130 -29.40 -17.62 19.88
C ALA A 130 -30.76 -17.53 20.59
N ALA A 131 -30.72 -17.06 21.84
CA ALA A 131 -31.86 -16.92 22.73
C ALA A 131 -32.92 -15.95 22.19
N SER A 132 -33.91 -16.47 21.45
CA SER A 132 -35.24 -15.86 21.19
C SER A 132 -36.16 -16.67 20.27
N THR A 133 -35.71 -17.77 19.67
CA THR A 133 -36.55 -18.61 18.78
C THR A 133 -37.02 -19.86 19.51
N PHE A 134 -38.33 -20.03 19.69
CA PHE A 134 -38.95 -21.31 20.09
C PHE A 134 -38.69 -22.41 19.05
N CYS A 135 -39.03 -23.67 19.35
CA CYS A 135 -38.97 -24.83 18.45
C CYS A 135 -39.83 -24.74 17.15
N MET A 136 -40.20 -23.55 16.69
CA MET A 136 -41.14 -23.33 15.58
C MET A 136 -40.57 -23.62 14.18
N ALA A 137 -39.25 -23.81 14.04
CA ALA A 137 -38.60 -23.99 12.73
C ALA A 137 -37.68 -25.22 12.65
N SER A 138 -37.87 -26.24 13.50
CA SER A 138 -36.94 -27.38 13.64
C SER A 138 -35.47 -26.92 13.61
N PRO A 139 -35.07 -26.05 14.55
CA PRO A 139 -33.76 -25.41 14.49
C PRO A 139 -32.60 -26.39 14.73
N CYS A 140 -32.90 -27.61 15.16
CA CYS A 140 -31.95 -28.70 15.33
C CYS A 140 -31.70 -29.39 13.98
N GLY A 141 -30.42 -29.65 13.66
CA GLY A 141 -30.03 -30.39 12.45
C GLY A 141 -30.49 -31.85 12.46
N PRO A 142 -30.32 -32.60 11.34
CA PRO A 142 -30.70 -34.00 11.27
C PRO A 142 -30.00 -34.84 12.36
N GLY A 143 -30.77 -35.67 13.07
CA GLY A 143 -30.31 -36.47 14.23
C GLY A 143 -30.61 -35.85 15.60
N TRP A 144 -31.26 -34.68 15.64
CA TRP A 144 -31.57 -33.96 16.88
C TRP A 144 -33.03 -33.51 16.90
N THR A 145 -33.70 -33.61 18.06
CA THR A 145 -35.04 -33.07 18.29
C THR A 145 -34.99 -31.81 19.15
N CYS A 146 -35.98 -30.94 19.01
CA CYS A 146 -36.07 -29.67 19.73
C CYS A 146 -37.04 -29.77 20.92
N GLU A 147 -36.63 -29.30 22.10
CA GLU A 147 -37.45 -29.22 23.31
C GLU A 147 -37.44 -27.80 23.89
N ASP A 148 -38.60 -27.12 23.94
CA ASP A 148 -38.70 -25.77 24.51
C ASP A 148 -38.42 -25.80 26.03
N THR A 149 -37.60 -24.87 26.54
CA THR A 149 -37.19 -24.88 27.96
C THR A 149 -38.24 -24.28 28.91
N GLY A 150 -39.43 -23.94 28.42
CA GLY A 150 -40.50 -23.30 29.20
C GLY A 150 -40.21 -21.86 29.65
N LEU A 151 -39.05 -21.30 29.27
CA LEU A 151 -38.67 -19.90 29.48
C LEU A 151 -38.91 -19.12 28.18
N ARG A 152 -39.23 -17.82 28.28
CA ARG A 152 -39.63 -16.97 27.14
C ARG A 152 -38.59 -16.87 25.99
N THR A 153 -37.40 -17.47 26.13
CA THR A 153 -36.27 -17.26 25.22
C THR A 153 -35.38 -18.50 25.00
N GLY A 154 -35.85 -19.75 25.16
CA GLY A 154 -34.95 -20.90 24.97
C GLY A 154 -35.59 -22.23 24.58
N TYR A 155 -34.80 -23.06 23.89
CA TYR A 155 -35.05 -24.47 23.58
C TYR A 155 -33.72 -25.24 23.67
N ASN A 156 -33.80 -26.55 23.87
CA ASN A 156 -32.69 -27.49 23.84
C ASN A 156 -32.79 -28.37 22.59
N CYS A 157 -31.64 -28.77 22.04
CA CYS A 157 -31.60 -29.85 21.06
C CYS A 157 -31.09 -31.13 21.73
N ILE A 158 -31.88 -32.20 21.65
CA ILE A 158 -31.56 -33.51 22.25
C ILE A 158 -31.32 -34.55 21.13
N PRO A 159 -30.43 -35.53 21.33
CA PRO A 159 -30.19 -36.57 20.32
C PRO A 159 -31.43 -37.44 20.08
N VAL A 160 -31.73 -37.77 18.84
CA VAL A 160 -32.75 -38.78 18.50
C VAL A 160 -32.13 -40.15 18.73
N SER A 161 -32.58 -40.88 19.76
CA SER A 161 -32.18 -42.27 20.05
C SER A 161 -32.75 -43.26 19.04
#